data_AF-A0A317ZA80-F1
#
_entry.id   AF-A0A317ZA80-F1
#
_cell.length_a   1.000
_cell.length_b   1.000
_cell.length_c   1.000
_cell.angle_alpha   90.00
_cell.angle_beta   90.00
_cell.angle_gamma   90.00
#
_symmetry.space_group_name_H-M   'P 1'
#
loop_
_entity.id
_entity.type
_entity.pdbx_description
1 polymer ?
#
loop_
_entity_poly.entity_id
_entity_poly.type
_entity_poly.pdbx_seq_one_letter_code
_entity_poly.pdbx_strand_id
1 'polypeptide(L)'
;YRLNRLHRNLKNALKLMKLCQKYHVHILSVHDGYFDMDKAFDRLKLNIFMSLAELESDNIGEQVKNGLREKAKQGKLITTHAPFGYHYQNGTFIINNDESPTVKAVF
;
A
#
# COMPACT_ATOMS: atom_id res chain seq x y z
N TYR A 1 20.47 -2.30 -3.81
CA TYR A 1 19.26 -2.37 -2.98
C TYR A 1 18.21 -3.18 -3.75
N ARG A 2 17.25 -3.89 -3.11
CA ARG A 2 16.28 -4.79 -3.81
C ARG A 2 15.43 -4.05 -4.87
N LEU A 3 15.10 -4.76 -5.95
CA LEU A 3 14.43 -4.22 -7.14
C LEU A 3 12.96 -3.89 -6.90
N ASN A 4 12.32 -4.51 -5.91
CA ASN A 4 10.97 -4.15 -5.44
C ASN A 4 10.88 -2.74 -4.85
N ARG A 5 12.00 -2.04 -4.65
CA ARG A 5 12.05 -0.64 -4.21
C ARG A 5 12.14 0.38 -5.35
N LEU A 6 12.32 -0.08 -6.59
CA LEU A 6 12.44 0.78 -7.75
C LEU A 6 11.12 1.52 -8.03
N HIS A 7 9.99 0.80 -7.94
CA HIS A 7 8.67 1.38 -8.17
C HIS A 7 7.57 0.64 -7.39
N ARG A 8 6.64 1.42 -6.81
CA ARG A 8 5.41 0.93 -6.17
C ARG A 8 4.29 0.53 -7.15
N ASN A 9 4.46 0.81 -8.45
CA ASN A 9 3.42 0.62 -9.47
C ASN A 9 4.01 -0.18 -10.64
N LEU A 10 3.48 -1.39 -10.87
CA LEU A 10 3.94 -2.32 -11.92
C LEU A 10 3.95 -1.67 -13.31
N LYS A 11 2.91 -0.90 -13.65
CA LYS A 11 2.80 -0.23 -14.95
C LYS A 11 3.92 0.78 -15.17
N ASN A 12 4.29 1.52 -14.13
CA ASN A 12 5.39 2.49 -14.20
C ASN A 12 6.75 1.79 -14.26
N ALA A 13 6.89 0.69 -13.52
CA ALA A 13 8.09 -0.13 -13.57
C ALA A 13 8.32 -0.72 -14.96
N LEU A 14 7.30 -1.33 -15.57
CA LEU A 14 7.35 -1.83 -16.95
C LEU A 14 7.68 -0.74 -17.98
N LYS A 15 7.15 0.48 -17.79
CA LYS A 15 7.51 1.63 -18.65
C LYS A 15 8.99 1.99 -18.50
N LEU A 16 9.51 2.04 -17.27
CA LEU A 16 10.93 2.29 -17.03
C LEU A 16 11.78 1.20 -17.68
N MET A 17 11.41 -0.06 -17.54
CA MET A 17 12.14 -1.17 -18.15
C MET A 17 12.21 -1.08 -19.68
N LYS A 18 11.09 -0.74 -20.34
CA LYS A 18 11.07 -0.48 -21.79
C LYS A 18 11.97 0.70 -22.17
N LEU A 19 12.02 1.74 -21.33
CA LEU A 19 12.92 2.87 -21.53
C LEU A 19 14.39 2.45 -21.41
N CYS A 20 14.73 1.67 -20.38
CA CYS A 20 16.06 1.12 -20.19
C CYS A 20 16.47 0.23 -21.36
N GLN A 21 15.57 -0.61 -21.86
CA GLN A 21 15.83 -1.42 -23.06
C GLN A 21 16.09 -0.54 -24.30
N LYS A 22 15.27 0.50 -24.53
CA LYS A 22 15.43 1.41 -25.67
C LYS A 22 16.80 2.10 -25.70
N TYR A 23 17.36 2.38 -24.53
CA TYR A 23 18.65 3.06 -24.39
C TYR A 23 19.80 2.15 -23.97
N HIS A 24 19.63 0.81 -24.04
CA HIS A 24 20.64 -0.18 -23.67
C HIS A 24 21.23 0.03 -22.26
N VAL A 25 20.37 0.37 -21.30
CA VAL A 25 20.74 0.59 -19.90
C VAL A 25 20.72 -0.73 -19.14
N HIS A 26 21.78 -0.99 -18.39
CA HIS A 26 21.88 -2.13 -17.49
C HIS A 26 21.45 -1.74 -16.07
N ILE A 27 20.78 -2.68 -15.37
CA ILE A 27 20.32 -2.45 -13.99
C ILE A 27 21.12 -3.37 -13.06
N LEU A 28 21.76 -2.78 -12.04
CA LEU A 28 22.45 -3.53 -10.99
C LEU A 28 21.68 -3.42 -9.66
N SER A 29 21.12 -4.53 -9.21
CA SER A 29 20.58 -4.66 -7.85
C SER A 29 21.61 -5.36 -6.96
N VAL A 30 21.93 -4.74 -5.82
CA VAL A 30 22.81 -5.34 -4.79
C VAL A 30 22.31 -6.71 -4.32
N HIS A 31 21.00 -6.96 -4.31
CA HIS A 31 20.43 -8.21 -3.82
C HIS A 31 19.95 -9.14 -4.93
N ASP A 32 19.43 -8.58 -6.02
CA ASP A 32 18.80 -9.38 -7.08
C ASP A 32 19.73 -9.58 -8.29
N GLY A 33 20.94 -9.01 -8.22
CA GLY A 33 22.00 -9.19 -9.19
C GLY A 33 21.96 -8.20 -10.35
N TYR A 34 22.73 -8.52 -11.38
CA TYR A 34 22.83 -7.78 -12.62
C TYR A 34 21.73 -8.20 -13.59
N PHE A 35 21.10 -7.22 -14.23
CA PHE A 35 20.06 -7.43 -15.22
C PHE A 35 20.42 -6.74 -16.53
N ASP A 36 20.51 -7.55 -17.56
CA ASP A 36 20.69 -7.10 -18.93
C ASP A 36 19.32 -6.95 -19.62
N MET A 37 18.92 -5.72 -19.93
CA MET A 37 17.62 -5.46 -20.55
C MET A 37 17.51 -6.02 -21.97
N ASP A 38 18.63 -6.35 -22.62
CA ASP A 38 18.65 -6.95 -23.95
C ASP A 38 18.41 -8.47 -23.89
N LYS A 39 18.63 -9.10 -22.73
CA LYS A 39 18.37 -10.53 -22.52
C LYS A 39 16.91 -10.82 -22.17
N ALA A 40 16.27 -11.70 -22.94
CA ALA A 40 14.88 -12.09 -22.73
C ALA A 40 14.62 -12.71 -21.35
N PHE A 41 15.55 -13.52 -20.85
CA PHE A 41 15.41 -14.16 -19.54
C PHE A 41 15.50 -13.17 -18.37
N ASP A 42 16.33 -12.14 -18.49
CA ASP A 42 16.44 -11.10 -17.46
C ASP A 42 15.17 -10.24 -17.43
N ARG A 43 14.60 -9.90 -18.60
CA ARG A 43 13.28 -9.26 -18.69
C ARG A 43 12.17 -10.12 -18.07
N LEU A 44 12.18 -11.43 -18.31
CA LEU A 44 11.19 -12.35 -17.72
C LEU A 44 11.29 -12.39 -16.20
N LYS A 45 12.50 -12.56 -15.66
CA LYS A 45 12.75 -12.57 -14.21
C LYS A 45 12.22 -11.28 -13.55
N LEU A 46 12.48 -10.14 -14.17
CA LEU A 46 12.02 -8.85 -13.67
C LEU A 46 10.49 -8.73 -13.71
N ASN A 47 9.84 -9.18 -14.78
CA ASN A 47 8.38 -9.23 -14.83
C ASN A 47 7.79 -10.09 -13.71
N ILE A 48 8.35 -11.28 -13.47
CA ILE A 48 7.92 -12.15 -12.37
C ILE A 48 8.07 -11.45 -11.02
N PHE A 49 9.23 -10.84 -10.75
CA PHE A 49 9.46 -10.11 -9.50
C PHE A 49 8.47 -8.96 -9.30
N MET A 50 8.16 -8.22 -10.37
CA MET A 50 7.20 -7.13 -10.26
C MET A 50 5.77 -7.63 -10.04
N SER A 51 5.36 -8.73 -10.70
CA SER A 51 4.06 -9.38 -10.44
C SER A 51 3.95 -9.88 -9.00
N LEU A 52 5.01 -10.47 -8.45
CA LEU A 52 5.03 -10.90 -7.04
C LEU A 52 4.89 -9.71 -6.09
N ALA A 53 5.63 -8.63 -6.34
CA ALA A 53 5.58 -7.43 -5.50
C ALA A 53 4.19 -6.77 -5.50
N GLU A 54 3.49 -6.77 -6.65
CA GLU A 54 2.11 -6.29 -6.74
C GLU A 54 1.15 -7.18 -5.92
N LEU A 55 1.25 -8.50 -6.08
CA LEU A 55 0.43 -9.45 -5.33
C LEU A 55 0.64 -9.33 -3.81
N GLU A 56 1.89 -9.17 -3.35
CA GLU A 56 2.19 -8.92 -1.93
C GLU A 56 1.54 -7.63 -1.43
N SER A 57 1.59 -6.56 -2.23
CA SER A 57 0.99 -5.27 -1.88
C SER A 57 -0.54 -5.37 -1.78
N ASP A 58 -1.19 -6.07 -2.71
CA ASP A 58 -2.64 -6.28 -2.70
C ASP A 58 -3.06 -7.10 -1.48
N ASN A 59 -2.33 -8.17 -1.17
CA ASN A 59 -2.56 -8.96 0.03
C ASN A 59 -2.44 -8.14 1.32
N ILE A 60 -1.43 -7.27 1.42
CA ILE A 60 -1.29 -6.36 2.57
C ILE A 60 -2.50 -5.41 2.65
N GLY A 61 -2.94 -4.85 1.51
CA GLY A 61 -4.11 -3.99 1.46
C GLY A 61 -5.39 -4.68 1.94
N GLU A 62 -5.59 -5.94 1.52
CA GLU A 62 -6.72 -6.75 1.95
C GLU A 62 -6.66 -7.05 3.46
N GLN A 63 -5.48 -7.42 3.98
CA GLN A 63 -5.28 -7.68 5.40
C GLN A 63 -5.54 -6.44 6.26
N VAL A 64 -5.09 -5.25 5.82
CA VAL A 64 -5.38 -3.99 6.50
C VAL A 64 -6.89 -3.71 6.51
N LYS A 65 -7.58 -3.89 5.38
CA LYS A 65 -9.03 -3.71 5.28
C LYS A 65 -9.79 -4.66 6.21
N ASN A 66 -9.37 -5.93 6.25
CA ASN A 66 -9.97 -6.93 7.14
C ASN A 66 -9.72 -6.57 8.61
N GLY A 67 -8.51 -6.18 8.97
CA GLY A 67 -8.18 -5.72 10.33
C GLY A 67 -8.99 -4.49 10.76
N LEU A 68 -9.20 -3.52 9.87
CA LEU A 68 -10.07 -2.36 10.12
C LEU A 68 -11.53 -2.77 10.31
N ARG A 69 -12.04 -3.69 9.48
CA ARG A 69 -13.41 -4.20 9.60
C ARG A 69 -13.64 -4.93 10.93
N GLU A 70 -12.69 -5.75 11.36
CA GLU A 70 -12.77 -6.43 12.65
C GLU A 70 -12.69 -5.46 13.84
N LYS A 71 -11.82 -4.44 13.76
CA LYS A 71 -11.80 -3.35 14.77
C LYS A 71 -13.14 -2.61 14.84
N ALA A 72 -13.74 -2.30 13.69
CA ALA A 72 -15.05 -1.64 13.63
C ALA A 72 -16.15 -2.50 14.25
N LYS A 73 -16.20 -3.80 13.94
CA LYS A 73 -17.15 -4.76 14.55
C LYS A 73 -17.02 -4.82 16.07
N GLN A 74 -15.80 -4.68 16.60
CA GLN A 74 -15.52 -4.66 18.03
C GLN A 74 -15.81 -3.30 18.68
N GLY A 75 -16.33 -2.32 17.94
CA GLY A 75 -16.58 -0.96 18.43
C GLY A 75 -15.31 -0.18 18.77
N LYS A 76 -14.15 -0.64 18.29
CA LYS A 76 -12.85 -0.01 18.56
C LYS A 76 -12.58 1.12 17.58
N LEU A 77 -11.73 2.05 18.00
CA LEU A 77 -11.29 3.14 17.16
C LEU A 77 -10.51 2.61 15.94
N ILE A 78 -11.00 2.96 14.75
CA ILE A 78 -10.42 2.58 13.45
C ILE A 78 -9.49 3.66 12.88
N THR A 79 -9.50 4.86 13.47
CA THR A 79 -8.77 6.06 13.03
C THR A 79 -7.80 6.55 14.10
N THR A 80 -6.95 7.54 13.78
CA THR A 80 -6.04 8.16 14.76
C THR A 80 -6.79 8.97 15.83
N HIS A 81 -7.94 9.55 15.45
CA HIS A 81 -8.76 10.39 16.32
C HIS A 81 -10.21 9.94 16.28
N ALA A 82 -10.92 10.14 17.39
CA ALA A 82 -12.35 9.91 17.46
C ALA A 82 -13.10 10.83 16.47
N PRO A 83 -14.21 10.38 15.88
CA PRO A 83 -15.08 11.24 15.07
C PRO A 83 -15.58 12.45 15.88
N PHE A 84 -15.80 13.57 15.19
CA PHE A 84 -16.38 14.78 15.79
C PHE A 84 -17.72 14.47 16.49
N GLY A 85 -17.94 15.02 17.68
CA GLY A 85 -19.10 14.67 18.53
C GLY A 85 -18.88 13.45 19.44
N TYR A 86 -17.73 12.77 19.36
CA TYR A 86 -17.39 11.63 20.20
C TYR A 86 -15.96 11.74 20.76
N HIS A 87 -15.79 11.34 22.02
CA HIS A 87 -14.50 11.03 22.61
C HIS A 87 -14.26 9.53 22.62
N TYR A 88 -13.02 9.11 22.43
CA TYR A 88 -12.63 7.71 22.59
C TYR A 88 -11.84 7.56 23.89
N GLN A 89 -12.43 6.91 24.90
CA GLN A 89 -11.81 6.64 26.20
C GLN A 89 -12.04 5.19 26.60
N ASN A 90 -11.05 4.54 27.21
CA ASN A 90 -11.15 3.16 27.71
C ASN A 90 -11.63 2.12 26.67
N GLY A 91 -11.36 2.35 25.38
CA GLY A 91 -11.73 1.42 24.32
C GLY A 91 -13.14 1.61 23.75
N THR A 92 -13.93 2.56 24.25
CA THR A 92 -15.31 2.84 23.82
C THR A 92 -15.49 4.30 23.42
N PHE A 93 -16.54 4.56 22.63
CA PHE A 93 -16.94 5.91 22.23
C PHE A 93 -17.91 6.50 23.26
N ILE A 94 -17.58 7.69 23.75
CA ILE A 94 -18.38 8.50 24.67
C ILE A 94 -18.86 9.74 23.91
N ILE A 95 -20.13 10.11 24.04
CA ILE A 95 -20.67 11.30 23.37
C ILE A 95 -20.05 12.55 23.99
N ASN A 96 -19.52 13.45 23.16
CA ASN A 96 -19.09 14.78 23.57
C ASN A 96 -20.30 15.71 23.57
N ASN A 97 -20.76 16.17 24.74
CA ASN A 97 -21.96 17.01 24.85
C ASN A 97 -21.82 18.41 24.26
N ASP A 98 -20.59 18.93 24.08
CA ASP A 98 -20.37 20.25 23.48
C ASP A 98 -20.52 20.21 21.95
N GLU A 99 -20.13 19.10 21.32
CA GLU A 99 -20.12 18.91 19.86
C GLU A 99 -21.32 18.10 19.34
N SER A 100 -21.91 17.26 20.20
CA SER A 100 -23.11 16.44 19.95
C SER A 100 -24.31 17.20 19.36
N PRO A 101 -24.64 18.43 19.80
CA PRO A 101 -25.76 19.20 19.26
C PRO A 101 -25.60 19.46 17.75
N THR A 102 -24.37 19.71 17.28
CA THR A 102 -24.07 19.94 15.86
C THR A 102 -24.26 18.68 15.03
N VAL A 103 -23.84 17.51 15.54
CA VAL A 103 -24.02 16.24 14.84
C VAL A 103 -25.51 15.89 14.69
N LYS A 104 -26.32 16.11 15.73
CA LYS A 104 -27.78 15.87 15.70
C LYS A 104 -28.55 16.85 14.81
N ALA A 105 -28.00 18.01 14.50
CA ALA A 105 -28.64 18.98 13.62
C ALA A 105 -28.41 18.65 12.13
N VAL A 106 -27.36 17.90 11.81
CA VAL A 106 -26.93 17.57 10.44
C VAL A 106 -27.49 16.23 9.94
N PHE A 107 -27.82 15.30 10.85
CA PHE A 107 -28.37 13.97 10.57
C PHE A 107 -29.77 13.81 11.16
#